data_AF-A0A538E0G7-F1
#
_entry.id   AF-A0A538E0G7-F1
#
_cell.length_a   1.000
_cell.length_b   1.000
_cell.length_c   1.000
_cell.angle_alpha   90.00
_cell.angle_beta   90.00
_cell.angle_gamma   90.00
#
_symmetry.space_group_name_H-M   'P 1'
#
loop_
_entity.id
_entity.type
_entity.pdbx_description
1 polymer ?
#
loop_
_entity_poly.entity_id
_entity_poly.type
_entity_poly.pdbx_seq_one_letter_code
_entity_poly.pdbx_strand_id
1 'polypeptide(L)' 'MPDKRPSVKNERQYEALRDKGMSKQRAAQIENSPVASRHGSKKSGSGGSSSQGGTTAQKKAAGRKGGRATARKRS' A
#
# COMPACT_ATOMS: atom_id res chain seq x y z
N MET A 1 -18.79 -26.49 8.73
CA MET A 1 -17.95 -25.33 9.08
C MET A 1 -18.67 -24.07 8.59
N PRO A 2 -19.57 -23.49 9.40
CA PRO A 2 -20.47 -22.41 8.99
C PRO A 2 -19.81 -21.02 8.84
N ASP A 3 -18.53 -20.87 9.18
CA ASP A 3 -17.83 -19.58 9.07
C ASP A 3 -17.13 -19.37 7.72
N LYS A 4 -17.27 -20.34 6.80
CA LYS A 4 -16.58 -20.30 5.53
C LYS A 4 -17.25 -19.30 4.59
N ARG A 5 -16.58 -18.19 4.28
CA ARG A 5 -17.11 -17.19 3.34
C ARG A 5 -16.96 -17.77 1.94
N PRO A 6 -18.06 -18.13 1.23
CA PRO A 6 -17.94 -18.87 -0.03
C PRO A 6 -17.24 -18.07 -1.14
N SER A 7 -17.18 -16.74 -0.98
CA SER A 7 -16.52 -15.82 -1.89
C SER A 7 -15.03 -15.58 -1.58
N VAL A 8 -14.50 -16.14 -0.49
CA VAL A 8 -13.11 -15.97 -0.06
C VAL A 8 -12.45 -17.35 -0.03
N LYS A 9 -11.54 -17.62 -0.98
CA LYS A 9 -10.85 -18.91 -1.11
C LYS A 9 -9.80 -19.15 -0.01
N ASN A 10 -9.20 -18.09 0.55
CA ASN A 10 -8.14 -18.08 1.57
C ASN A 10 -8.43 -17.05 2.68
N GLU A 11 -9.18 -17.51 3.67
CA GLU A 11 -9.68 -16.70 4.79
C GLU A 11 -8.56 -16.15 5.68
N ARG A 12 -7.52 -16.95 5.94
CA ARG A 12 -6.36 -16.53 6.76
C ARG A 12 -5.66 -15.32 6.15
N GLN A 13 -5.52 -15.31 4.83
CA GLN A 13 -4.92 -14.18 4.12
C GLN A 13 -5.86 -12.97 4.11
N TYR A 14 -7.16 -13.17 3.95
CA TYR A 14 -8.15 -12.10 4.04
C TYR A 14 -8.09 -11.39 5.40
N GLU A 15 -8.11 -12.13 6.50
CA GLU A 15 -8.00 -11.60 7.87
C GLU A 15 -6.69 -10.84 8.06
N ALA A 16 -5.55 -11.44 7.69
CA ALA A 16 -4.26 -10.76 7.78
C ALA A 16 -4.20 -9.46 6.96
N LEU A 17 -4.92 -9.36 5.84
CA LEU A 17 -5.03 -8.12 5.06
C LEU A 17 -5.97 -7.10 5.72
N ARG A 18 -7.04 -7.56 6.38
CA ARG A 18 -7.96 -6.72 7.16
C ARG A 18 -7.27 -6.12 8.39
N ASP A 19 -6.47 -6.91 9.08
CA ASP A 19 -5.69 -6.48 10.25
C ASP A 19 -4.63 -5.45 9.86
N LYS A 20 -4.08 -5.56 8.65
CA LYS A 20 -3.20 -4.55 8.04
C LYS A 20 -3.93 -3.28 7.60
N GLY A 21 -5.24 -3.16 7.83
CA GLY A 21 -6.05 -1.99 7.49
C GLY A 21 -6.53 -1.94 6.04
N MET A 22 -6.45 -3.04 5.27
CA MET A 22 -6.99 -3.04 3.91
C MET A 22 -8.51 -3.07 3.90
N SER A 23 -9.12 -2.44 2.89
CA SER A 23 -10.58 -2.48 2.69
C SER A 23 -11.07 -3.90 2.39
N LYS A 24 -12.32 -4.19 2.76
CA LYS A 24 -12.94 -5.51 2.53
C LYS A 24 -12.86 -5.96 1.07
N GLN A 25 -13.10 -5.04 0.13
CA GLN A 25 -13.06 -5.33 -1.31
C GLN A 25 -11.64 -5.62 -1.80
N ARG A 26 -10.64 -4.83 -1.38
CA ARG A 26 -9.25 -5.04 -1.78
C ARG A 26 -8.69 -6.33 -1.20
N ALA A 27 -9.00 -6.64 0.05
CA ALA A 27 -8.60 -7.91 0.67
C ALA A 27 -9.20 -9.12 -0.07
N ALA A 28 -10.50 -9.08 -0.42
CA ALA A 28 -11.15 -10.14 -1.17
C ALA A 28 -10.58 -10.31 -2.59
N GLN A 29 -10.20 -9.23 -3.28
CA GLN A 29 -9.57 -9.33 -4.60
C GLN A 29 -8.17 -9.96 -4.54
N ILE A 30 -7.35 -9.57 -3.56
CA ILE A 30 -5.99 -10.10 -3.40
C ILE A 30 -6.03 -11.59 -3.09
N GLU A 31 -6.94 -11.97 -2.21
CA GLU A 31 -7.14 -13.34 -1.78
C GLU A 31 -7.65 -14.23 -2.93
N ASN A 32 -8.68 -13.79 -3.66
CA ASN A 32 -9.22 -14.54 -4.81
C ASN A 32 -8.25 -14.63 -6.00
N SER A 33 -7.19 -13.81 -6.01
CA SER A 33 -6.19 -13.75 -7.07
C SER A 33 -4.98 -14.64 -6.76
N PRO A 34 -4.78 -15.75 -7.48
CA PRO A 34 -3.71 -16.73 -7.21
C PRO A 34 -2.30 -16.17 -7.43
N VAL A 35 -2.18 -15.00 -8.06
CA VAL A 35 -0.89 -14.36 -8.42
C VAL A 35 -0.62 -13.08 -7.64
N ALA A 36 -1.47 -12.67 -6.70
CA ALA A 36 -1.29 -11.43 -5.95
C ALA A 36 0.05 -11.39 -5.17
N SER A 37 0.49 -12.52 -4.61
CA SER A 37 1.80 -12.65 -3.96
C SER A 37 2.99 -12.55 -4.92
N ARG A 38 2.80 -12.84 -6.22
CA ARG A 38 3.85 -12.79 -7.27
C ARG A 38 3.90 -11.45 -8.00
N HIS A 39 2.79 -10.72 -8.09
CA HIS A 39 2.75 -9.42 -8.76
C HIS A 39 3.25 -8.26 -7.89
N GLY A 40 3.12 -8.34 -6.55
CA GLY A 40 3.64 -7.31 -5.65
C GLY A 40 5.17 -7.23 -5.58
N SER A 41 5.85 -8.35 -5.77
CA SER A 41 7.31 -8.50 -5.63
C SER A 41 8.09 -8.37 -6.94
N LYS A 42 7.48 -8.67 -8.10
CA LYS A 42 8.17 -8.54 -9.41
C LYS A 42 8.50 -7.10 -9.81
N LYS A 43 7.83 -6.11 -9.22
CA LYS A 43 8.06 -4.67 -9.50
C LYS A 43 8.88 -3.96 -8.42
N SER A 44 9.21 -4.60 -7.29
CA SER A 44 9.90 -3.94 -6.17
C SER A 44 11.40 -3.71 -6.42
N GLY A 45 11.97 -4.26 -7.49
CA GLY A 45 13.42 -4.26 -7.75
C GLY A 45 13.86 -3.73 -9.12
N SER A 46 12.95 -3.24 -9.96
CA SER A 46 13.27 -2.83 -11.34
C SER A 46 12.74 -1.44 -11.68
N GLY A 47 13.57 -0.42 -11.43
CA GLY A 47 13.52 0.85 -12.19
C GLY A 47 12.85 2.06 -11.55
N GLY A 48 13.06 2.33 -10.26
CA GLY A 48 12.68 3.62 -9.66
C GLY A 48 13.88 4.56 -9.58
N SER A 49 13.87 5.66 -10.34
CA SER A 49 14.81 6.79 -10.16
C SER A 49 15.00 7.11 -8.67
N SER A 50 16.23 7.40 -8.23
CA SER A 50 16.54 7.81 -6.84
C SER A 50 15.71 9.02 -6.37
N SER A 51 15.09 9.76 -7.29
CA SER A 51 14.13 10.84 -7.04
C SER A 51 12.69 10.39 -6.71
N GLN A 52 12.37 9.10 -6.82
CA GLN A 52 11.03 8.55 -6.56
C GLN A 52 10.90 7.78 -5.23
N GLY A 53 11.99 7.64 -4.48
CA GLY A 53 12.00 6.99 -3.17
C GLY A 53 11.14 7.72 -2.13
N GLY A 54 10.48 6.93 -1.28
CA GLY A 54 9.77 7.40 -0.09
C GLY A 54 8.25 7.25 -0.15
N THR A 55 7.65 6.99 1.00
CA THR A 55 6.20 6.94 1.21
C THR A 55 5.56 8.29 0.89
N THR A 56 4.27 8.29 0.55
CA THR A 56 3.48 9.53 0.36
C THR A 56 3.60 10.46 1.57
N ALA A 57 3.69 9.91 2.78
CA ALA A 57 3.89 10.68 4.01
C ALA A 57 5.23 11.42 4.02
N GLN A 58 6.32 10.76 3.63
CA GLN A 58 7.66 11.37 3.52
C GLN A 58 7.67 12.49 2.47
N LYS A 59 7.06 12.27 1.30
CA LYS A 59 6.95 13.30 0.24
C LYS A 59 6.14 14.51 0.71
N LYS A 60 5.03 14.28 1.42
CA LYS A 60 4.19 15.37 1.99
C LYS A 60 4.95 16.17 3.04
N ALA A 61 5.70 15.50 3.92
CA ALA A 61 6.53 16.15 4.94
C ALA A 61 7.64 17.00 4.31
N ALA A 62 8.34 16.46 3.30
CA ALA A 62 9.36 17.19 2.55
C ALA A 62 8.80 18.45 1.87
N GLY A 63 7.65 18.34 1.20
CA GLY A 63 6.97 19.48 0.57
C GLY A 63 6.57 20.57 1.57
N ARG A 64 6.02 20.19 2.73
CA ARG A 64 5.70 21.14 3.82
C ARG A 64 6.94 21.86 4.34
N LYS A 65 8.05 21.14 4.52
CA LYS A 65 9.33 21.72 4.97
C LYS A 65 9.85 22.75 3.96
N GLY A 66 9.83 22.42 2.67
CA GLY A 66 10.21 23.33 1.59
C GLY A 66 9.33 24.58 1.54
N GLY A 67 8.01 24.42 1.58
CA GLY A 67 7.06 25.54 1.58
C GLY A 67 7.20 26.47 2.79
N ARG A 68 7.50 25.93 3.97
CA ARG A 68 7.75 26.76 5.16
C ARG A 68 9.06 27.54 5.07
N ALA A 69 10.10 26.95 4.48
CA ALA A 69 11.38 27.62 4.27
C ALA A 69 11.27 28.76 3.24
N THR A 70 10.54 28.55 2.14
CA THR A 70 10.30 29.60 1.14
C THR A 70 9.44 30.74 1.68
N ALA A 71 8.41 30.43 2.49
CA ALA A 71 7.59 31.44 3.15
C ALA A 71 8.41 32.31 4.12
N ARG A 72 9.29 31.70 4.93
CA ARG A 72 10.18 32.42 5.85
C ARG A 72 11.21 33.33 5.17
N LYS A 73 11.58 33.05 3.92
CA LYS A 73 12.52 33.90 3.15
C LYS A 73 11.81 35.09 2.49
N ARG A 74 10.48 35.06 2.39
CA ARG A 74 9.64 36.09 1.75
C ARG A 74 8.99 37.05 2.76
N SER A 75 9.16 36.81 4.06
CA SER A 75 8.84 37.72 5.17
C SER A 75 10.07 38.47 5.61
#